data_AF-A0A1X1AT80-F1
#
_entry.id   AF-A0A1X1AT80-F1
#
_cell.length_a   1.000
_cell.length_b   1.000
_cell.length_c   1.000
_cell.angle_alpha   90.00
_cell.angle_beta   90.00
_cell.angle_gamma   90.00
#
_symmetry.space_group_name_H-M   'P 1'
#
loop_
_entity.id
_entity.type
_entity.pdbx_description
1 polymer ?
#
loop_
_entity_poly.entity_id
_entity_poly.type
_entity_poly.pdbx_seq_one_letter_code
_entity_poly.pdbx_strand_id
1 'polypeptide(L)' 'MASLNISFTDQEMEALRVAAAREGVALKPFVHAAAVEAASARKARVAELANSIAQKSAELNRRLA' A
#
# COMPACT_ATOMS: atom_id res chain seq x y z
N MET A 1 -7.08 21.59 1.90
CA MET A 1 -6.83 20.12 1.96
C MET A 1 -8.02 19.43 1.30
N ALA A 2 -7.79 18.51 0.37
CA ALA A 2 -8.86 17.69 -0.20
C ALA A 2 -9.30 16.64 0.83
N SER A 3 -10.61 16.41 0.97
CA SER A 3 -11.18 15.44 1.92
C SER A 3 -11.87 14.30 1.19
N LEU A 4 -11.64 13.08 1.64
CA LEU A 4 -12.37 11.89 1.19
C LEU A 4 -13.47 11.57 2.21
N ASN A 5 -14.73 11.56 1.78
CA ASN A 5 -15.85 11.13 2.60
C ASN A 5 -16.10 9.64 2.36
N ILE A 6 -15.82 8.82 3.36
CA ILE A 6 -16.06 7.38 3.37
C ILE A 6 -16.76 7.00 4.66
N SER A 7 -17.73 6.11 4.53
CA SER A 7 -18.45 5.55 5.67
C SER A 7 -17.84 4.20 6.03
N PHE A 8 -17.66 3.97 7.32
CA PHE A 8 -17.26 2.69 7.87
C PHE A 8 -18.44 2.08 8.58
N THR A 9 -18.55 0.77 8.53
CA THR A 9 -19.43 0.02 9.44
C THR A 9 -18.90 0.15 10.88
N ASP A 10 -19.76 -0.12 11.86
CA ASP A 10 -19.36 -0.09 13.27
C ASP A 10 -18.23 -1.09 13.57
N GLN A 11 -18.27 -2.26 12.93
CA GLN A 11 -17.24 -3.30 13.07
C GLN A 11 -15.89 -2.84 12.52
N GLU A 12 -15.88 -2.18 11.35
CA GLU A 12 -14.64 -1.62 10.77
C GLU A 12 -14.10 -0.49 11.63
N MET A 13 -14.96 0.40 12.14
CA MET A 13 -14.56 1.47 13.05
C MET A 13 -13.92 0.92 14.32
N GLU A 14 -14.46 -0.15 14.89
CA GLU A 14 -13.88 -0.78 16.08
C GLU A 14 -12.52 -1.40 15.78
N ALA A 15 -12.38 -2.13 14.67
CA ALA A 15 -11.10 -2.67 14.25
C ALA A 15 -10.04 -1.57 14.06
N LEU A 16 -10.40 -0.45 13.44
CA LEU A 16 -9.50 0.69 13.25
C LEU A 16 -9.12 1.37 14.57
N ARG A 17 -10.06 1.51 15.52
CA ARG A 17 -9.78 2.07 16.85
C ARG A 17 -8.82 1.18 17.63
N VAL A 18 -9.04 -0.14 17.64
CA VAL A 18 -8.17 -1.10 18.30
C VAL A 18 -6.76 -1.04 17.70
N ALA A 19 -6.64 -1.00 16.37
CA ALA A 19 -5.35 -0.90 15.70
C ALA A 19 -4.62 0.42 16.04
N ALA A 20 -5.30 1.56 15.95
CA ALA A 20 -4.73 2.86 16.30
C ALA A 20 -4.30 2.93 17.77
N ALA A 21 -5.09 2.36 18.69
CA ALA A 21 -4.77 2.31 20.11
C ALA A 21 -3.54 1.44 20.39
N ARG A 22 -3.37 0.31 19.68
CA ARG A 22 -2.18 -0.56 19.78
C ARG A 22 -0.90 0.17 19.37
N GLU A 23 -1.00 1.08 18.41
CA GLU A 23 0.12 1.89 17.92
C GLU A 23 0.29 3.20 18.70
N GLY A 24 -0.61 3.52 19.64
CA GLY A 24 -0.56 4.75 20.43
C GLY A 24 -0.79 6.03 19.62
N VAL A 25 -1.43 5.92 18.45
CA VAL A 25 -1.67 7.03 17.53
C VAL A 25 -3.15 7.37 17.43
N ALA A 26 -3.46 8.60 17.04
CA ALA A 26 -4.84 9.00 16.78
C ALA A 26 -5.38 8.31 15.51
N LEU A 27 -6.69 8.03 15.51
CA LEU A 27 -7.38 7.28 14.45
C LEU A 27 -7.22 7.90 13.05
N LYS A 28 -7.35 9.23 12.93
CA LYS A 28 -7.25 9.91 11.62
C LYS A 28 -5.85 9.78 10.99
N PRO A 29 -4.75 10.11 11.70
CA PRO A 29 -3.39 9.85 11.21
C PRO A 29 -3.13 8.39 10.87
N PHE A 30 -3.62 7.46 11.71
CA PHE A 30 -3.49 6.03 11.48
C PHE A 30 -4.12 5.59 10.14
N VAL A 31 -5.40 5.95 9.92
CA VAL A 31 -6.12 5.61 8.69
C VAL A 31 -5.46 6.28 7.46
N HIS A 32 -5.00 7.52 7.61
CA HIS A 32 -4.30 8.21 6.53
C HIS A 32 -2.99 7.51 6.16
N ALA A 33 -2.16 7.16 7.14
CA ALA A 33 -0.91 6.44 6.93
C ALA A 33 -1.15 5.08 6.27
N ALA A 34 -2.10 4.30 6.79
CA ALA A 34 -2.46 3.00 6.23
C ALA A 34 -2.92 3.11 4.75
N ALA A 35 -3.73 4.13 4.41
CA ALA A 35 -4.17 4.35 3.04
C ALA A 35 -3.01 4.74 2.11
N VAL A 36 -2.12 5.62 2.56
CA VAL A 36 -0.94 6.05 1.80
C VAL A 36 0.05 4.90 1.61
N GLU A 37 0.27 4.10 2.65
CA GLU A 37 1.13 2.92 2.61
C GLU A 37 0.57 1.88 1.65
N ALA A 38 -0.72 1.54 1.73
CA ALA A 38 -1.35 0.60 0.80
C ALA A 38 -1.22 1.04 -0.67
N ALA A 39 -1.40 2.34 -0.94
CA ALA A 39 -1.21 2.91 -2.27
C ALA A 39 0.25 2.85 -2.73
N SER A 40 1.20 3.08 -1.82
CA SER A 40 2.64 3.10 -2.12
C SER A 40 3.22 1.70 -2.28
N ALA A 41 2.81 0.75 -1.45
CA ALA A 41 3.20 -0.66 -1.53
C ALA A 41 2.75 -1.28 -2.86
N ARG A 42 1.59 -0.88 -3.39
CA ARG A 42 1.16 -1.28 -4.74
C ARG A 42 2.11 -0.77 -5.82
N LYS A 43 2.60 0.46 -5.72
CA LYS A 43 3.58 1.01 -6.66
C LYS A 43 4.93 0.29 -6.56
N ALA A 44 5.42 0.05 -5.34
CA ALA A 44 6.68 -0.65 -5.11
C ALA A 44 6.64 -2.07 -5.69
N ARG A 45 5.58 -2.85 -5.42
CA ARG A 45 5.39 -4.19 -5.99
C ARG A 45 5.35 -4.20 -7.52
N VAL A 46 4.70 -3.20 -8.13
CA VAL A 46 4.66 -3.07 -9.60
C VAL A 46 6.06 -2.75 -10.16
N ALA A 47 6.82 -1.88 -9.49
CA ALA A 47 8.18 -1.56 -9.90
C ALA A 47 9.14 -2.76 -9.79
N GLU A 48 9.03 -3.55 -8.72
CA GLU A 48 9.81 -4.78 -8.54
C GLU A 48 9.50 -5.81 -9.63
N LEU A 49 8.22 -6.02 -9.94
CA LEU A 49 7.81 -6.93 -11.01
C LEU A 49 8.31 -6.44 -12.39
N ALA A 50 8.23 -5.14 -12.66
CA ALA A 50 8.76 -4.55 -13.89
C ALA A 50 10.28 -4.75 -14.02
N ASN A 51 11.04 -4.57 -12.93
CA ASN A 51 12.47 -4.83 -12.91
C ASN A 51 12.79 -6.32 -13.13
N SER A 52 12.02 -7.24 -12.53
CA SER A 52 12.21 -8.68 -12.75
C SER A 52 11.95 -9.08 -14.20
N ILE A 53 10.92 -8.51 -14.83
CA ILE A 53 10.62 -8.74 -16.25
C ILE A 53 11.74 -8.18 -17.14
N ALA A 54 12.22 -6.96 -16.86
CA ALA A 54 13.31 -6.34 -17.62
C ALA A 54 14.64 -7.11 -17.50
N GLN A 55 14.96 -7.64 -16.32
CA GLN A 55 16.13 -8.49 -16.13
C GLN A 55 16.01 -9.80 -16.91
N LYS A 56 14.85 -10.46 -16.85
CA LYS A 56 14.60 -11.71 -17.58
C LYS A 56 14.62 -11.50 -19.10
N SER A 57 14.07 -10.40 -19.61
CA SER A 57 14.12 -10.08 -21.05
C SER A 57 15.54 -9.77 -21.51
N ALA A 58 16.33 -9.03 -20.72
CA ALA A 58 17.73 -8.76 -21.01
C ALA A 58 18.61 -10.02 -20.96
N GLU A 59 18.31 -10.97 -20.07
CA GLU A 59 18.96 -12.28 -20.07
C GLU A 59 18.58 -13.10 -21.29
N LEU A 60 17.29 -13.18 -21.63
CA LEU A 60 16.82 -13.93 -22.78
C LEU A 60 17.38 -13.37 -24.10
N ASN A 61 17.40 -12.05 -24.27
CA ASN A 61 18.01 -11.40 -25.44
C ASN A 61 19.51 -11.70 -25.56
N ARG A 62 20.23 -11.85 -24.45
CA ARG A 62 21.65 -12.27 -24.47
C ARG A 62 21.85 -13.72 -24.85
N ARG A 63 20.85 -14.58 -24.66
CA ARG A 63 20.92 -16.03 -24.96
C ARG A 63 20.43 -16.37 -26.37
N LEU A 64 19.68 -15.47 -26.99
CA LEU A 64 19.11 -15.62 -28.34
C LEU A 64 19.89 -14.85 -29.43
N ALA A 65 20.92 -14.09 -29.05
CA ALA A 65 21.84 -13.38 -29.94
C ALA A 65 23.18 -14.13 -30.03
#